data_AF-A0A5C8DCM6-F1
#
_entry.id   AF-A0A5C8DCM6-F1
#
_cell.length_a   1.000
_cell.length_b   1.000
_cell.length_c   1.000
_cell.angle_alpha   90.00
_cell.angle_beta   90.00
_cell.angle_gamma   90.00
#
_symmetry.space_group_name_H-M   'P 1'
#
loop_
_entity.id
_entity.type
_entity.pdbx_description
1 polymer ?
#
loop_
_entity_poly.entity_id
_entity_poly.type
_entity_poly.pdbx_seq_one_letter_code
_entity_poly.pdbx_strand_id
1 'polypeptide(L)'
;EGAVDYDIDLLRFFIKDKKRSKRTAVQESEQKPLHITGNYNKVKGSNKTVFVVALEKFTIPDKKYLAVQMMEKNGGRHFLLKVRNKDIMKASVLPDLK
;
A
#
# COMPACT_ATOMS: atom_id res chain seq x y z
N GLU A 1 -10.03 5.26 -27.82
CA GLU A 1 -8.95 4.53 -27.12
C GLU A 1 -9.59 3.69 -26.01
N GLY A 2 -9.43 2.37 -26.06
CA GLY A 2 -10.04 1.46 -25.08
C GLY A 2 -9.22 1.44 -23.80
N ALA A 3 -9.74 1.98 -22.70
CA ALA A 3 -9.05 1.93 -21.43
C ALA A 3 -9.16 0.51 -20.84
N VAL A 4 -8.01 -0.09 -20.54
CA VAL A 4 -7.93 -1.47 -20.02
C VAL A 4 -8.16 -1.46 -18.51
N ASP A 5 -9.21 -2.18 -18.07
CA ASP A 5 -9.50 -2.45 -16.66
C ASP A 5 -8.27 -3.00 -15.94
N TYR A 6 -8.10 -2.67 -14.66
CA TYR A 6 -7.06 -3.22 -13.79
C TYR A 6 -7.72 -4.14 -12.76
N ASP A 7 -7.62 -5.44 -12.97
CA ASP A 7 -8.07 -6.45 -12.01
C ASP A 7 -6.99 -6.65 -10.93
N ILE A 8 -7.33 -6.32 -9.68
CA ILE A 8 -6.40 -6.40 -8.56
C ILE A 8 -6.35 -7.86 -8.06
N ASP A 9 -5.16 -8.47 -8.09
CA ASP A 9 -4.93 -9.82 -7.57
C ASP A 9 -4.39 -9.80 -6.14
N LEU A 10 -3.40 -8.93 -5.92
CA LEU A 10 -2.72 -8.84 -4.64
C LEU A 10 -2.63 -7.38 -4.21
N LEU A 11 -3.06 -7.14 -2.97
CA LEU A 11 -2.84 -5.90 -2.22
C LEU A 11 -2.09 -6.26 -0.94
N ARG A 12 -0.84 -5.80 -0.82
CA ARG A 12 0.06 -6.16 0.28
C ARG A 12 0.72 -4.96 0.92
N PHE A 13 0.98 -5.06 2.22
CA PHE A 13 1.55 -3.98 3.03
C PHE A 13 2.76 -4.50 3.79
N PHE A 14 3.89 -3.78 3.72
CA PHE A 14 5.13 -4.19 4.38
C PHE A 14 5.88 -3.00 4.94
N ILE A 15 6.55 -3.18 6.09
CA ILE A 15 7.60 -2.26 6.53
C ILE A 15 8.93 -2.73 5.92
N LYS A 16 9.56 -1.87 5.09
CA LYS A 16 10.80 -2.17 4.34
C LYS A 16 11.89 -1.11 4.56
N ASP A 17 13.15 -1.49 4.44
CA ASP A 17 14.30 -0.57 4.56
C ASP A 17 14.43 0.37 3.34
N LYS A 18 14.72 1.66 3.58
CA LYS A 18 14.84 2.73 2.56
C LYS A 18 16.04 2.55 1.62
N LYS A 19 17.17 2.03 2.13
CA LYS A 19 18.45 1.96 1.41
C LYS A 19 19.08 0.59 1.64
N ARG A 20 19.54 -0.05 0.57
CA ARG A 20 20.27 -1.33 0.62
C ARG A 20 21.75 -1.08 0.32
N SER A 21 22.64 -1.67 1.11
CA SER A 21 23.93 -2.13 0.58
C SER A 21 23.70 -3.50 -0.06
N LYS A 22 24.40 -3.84 -1.16
CA LYS A 22 24.19 -5.09 -1.92
C LYS A 22 24.35 -6.38 -1.09
N ARG A 23 24.88 -6.31 0.14
CA ARG A 23 25.27 -7.45 0.98
C ARG A 23 24.42 -7.63 2.26
N THR A 24 23.36 -6.86 2.45
CA THR A 24 22.53 -6.96 3.67
C THR A 24 21.24 -7.73 3.40
N ALA A 25 20.92 -8.69 4.27
CA ALA A 25 19.62 -9.38 4.24
C ALA A 25 18.49 -8.36 4.37
N VAL A 26 17.45 -8.52 3.56
CA VAL A 26 16.29 -7.63 3.53
C VAL A 26 15.33 -8.08 4.62
N GLN A 27 15.05 -7.22 5.59
CA GLN A 27 13.98 -7.47 6.55
C GLN A 27 12.69 -6.83 6.04
N GLU A 28 11.68 -7.65 5.80
CA GLU A 28 10.33 -7.20 5.49
C GLU A 28 9.39 -7.70 6.59
N SER A 29 8.64 -6.77 7.19
CA SER A 29 7.59 -7.12 8.16
C SER A 29 6.23 -6.87 7.52
N GLU A 30 5.50 -7.95 7.25
CA GLU A 30 4.15 -7.87 6.69
C GLU A 30 3.20 -7.19 7.68
N GLN A 31 2.39 -6.26 7.17
CA GLN A 31 1.32 -5.60 7.91
C GLN A 31 -0.01 -6.12 7.38
N LYS A 32 -0.69 -6.97 8.15
CA LYS A 32 -1.97 -7.53 7.71
C LYS A 32 -3.09 -6.51 7.92
N PRO A 33 -3.94 -6.26 6.91
CA PRO A 33 -5.14 -5.44 7.09
C PRO A 33 -6.07 -6.01 8.15
N LEU A 34 -6.50 -5.15 9.08
CA LEU A 34 -7.60 -5.45 10.01
C LEU A 34 -8.95 -5.31 9.31
N HIS A 35 -9.05 -4.33 8.41
CA HIS A 35 -10.27 -4.06 7.64
C HIS A 35 -9.95 -3.40 6.30
N ILE A 36 -10.75 -3.70 5.28
CA ILE A 36 -10.73 -3.03 3.98
C ILE A 36 -12.17 -2.73 3.59
N THR A 37 -12.45 -1.49 3.20
CA THR A 37 -13.76 -1.05 2.70
C THR A 37 -13.63 -0.30 1.37
N GLY A 38 -14.66 -0.32 0.55
CA GLY A 38 -14.66 0.19 -0.82
C GLY A 38 -14.24 -0.86 -1.86
N ASN A 39 -14.01 -0.43 -3.11
CA ASN A 39 -13.68 -1.35 -4.20
C ASN A 39 -12.15 -1.51 -4.34
N TYR A 40 -11.66 -2.64 -3.83
CA TYR A 40 -10.27 -3.07 -3.91
C TYR A 40 -10.04 -4.27 -4.84
N ASN A 41 -11.03 -4.62 -5.67
CA ASN A 41 -10.96 -5.78 -6.58
C ASN A 41 -10.67 -5.38 -8.03
N LYS A 42 -11.16 -4.22 -8.49
CA LYS A 42 -11.01 -3.80 -9.89
C LYS A 42 -11.04 -2.27 -10.03
N VAL A 43 -10.17 -1.73 -10.87
CA VAL A 43 -10.27 -0.34 -11.37
C VAL A 43 -10.76 -0.39 -12.81
N LYS A 44 -11.93 0.17 -13.10
CA LYS A 44 -12.41 0.25 -14.48
C LYS A 44 -11.55 1.20 -15.30
N GLY A 45 -11.35 0.88 -16.58
CA GLY A 45 -10.66 1.74 -17.53
C GLY A 45 -11.23 3.16 -17.53
N SER A 46 -10.34 4.16 -17.59
CA SER A 46 -10.68 5.59 -17.52
C SER A 46 -11.45 6.02 -16.28
N ASN A 47 -11.48 5.19 -15.22
CA ASN A 47 -12.18 5.48 -13.99
C ASN A 47 -11.22 5.47 -12.80
N LYS A 48 -11.71 5.97 -11.66
CA LYS A 48 -11.00 5.97 -10.38
C LYS A 48 -11.78 5.10 -9.39
N THR A 49 -11.06 4.37 -8.55
CA THR A 49 -11.64 3.69 -7.38
C THR A 49 -11.02 4.25 -6.11
N VAL A 50 -11.79 4.21 -5.03
CA VAL A 50 -11.31 4.56 -3.68
C VAL A 50 -11.64 3.38 -2.77
N PHE A 51 -10.66 2.99 -1.97
CA PHE A 51 -10.82 2.03 -0.89
C PHE A 51 -10.03 2.53 0.33
N VAL A 52 -10.46 2.11 1.51
CA VAL A 52 -9.86 2.47 2.81
C VAL A 52 -9.36 1.19 3.46
N VAL A 53 -8.16 1.26 4.04
CA VAL A 53 -7.51 0.12 4.69
C VAL A 53 -7.15 0.51 6.12
N ALA A 54 -7.56 -0.32 7.08
CA ALA A 54 -7.13 -0.25 8.46
C ALA A 54 -6.03 -1.28 8.70
N LEU A 55 -4.93 -0.85 9.32
CA LEU A 55 -3.81 -1.69 9.73
C LEU A 55 -3.70 -1.65 11.27
N GLU A 56 -3.14 -2.70 11.86
CA GLU A 56 -2.75 -2.70 13.27
C GLU A 56 -1.80 -1.53 13.57
N LYS A 57 -1.78 -1.03 14.81
CA LYS A 57 -0.87 0.06 15.17
C LYS A 57 0.58 -0.40 15.03
N PHE A 58 1.36 0.30 14.21
CA PHE A 58 2.78 0.00 13.98
C PHE A 58 3.65 1.25 14.11
N THR A 59 4.97 1.04 14.13
CA THR A 59 5.98 2.10 14.05
C THR A 59 6.72 2.05 12.72
N ILE A 60 7.05 3.20 12.13
CA ILE A 60 7.96 3.28 10.98
C ILE A 60 9.27 3.95 11.42
N PRO A 61 10.34 3.17 11.66
CA PRO A 61 11.65 3.74 11.97
C PRO A 61 12.18 4.63 10.84
N ASP A 62 13.08 5.57 11.15
CA ASP A 62 13.58 6.56 10.18
C ASP A 62 14.24 5.96 8.94
N LYS A 63 14.83 4.77 9.04
CA LYS A 63 15.46 4.07 7.91
C LYS A 63 14.50 3.12 7.18
N LYS A 64 13.21 3.09 7.54
CA LYS A 64 12.19 2.24 6.94
C LYS A 64 11.04 3.04 6.31
N TYR A 65 10.18 2.37 5.55
CA TYR A 65 8.96 2.92 4.96
C TYR A 65 7.89 1.83 4.87
N LEU A 66 6.63 2.24 4.85
CA LEU A 66 5.51 1.36 4.52
C LEU A 66 5.42 1.25 3.00
N ALA A 67 5.57 0.04 2.49
CA ALA A 67 5.37 -0.33 1.10
C ALA A 67 3.93 -0.81 0.91
N VAL A 68 3.14 -0.10 0.11
CA VAL A 68 1.84 -0.56 -0.38
C VAL A 68 2.05 -1.10 -1.78
N GLN A 69 1.87 -2.41 -1.94
CA GLN A 69 2.06 -3.12 -3.20
C GLN A 69 0.71 -3.55 -3.76
N MET A 70 0.52 -3.31 -5.05
CA MET A 70 -0.66 -3.74 -5.79
C MET A 70 -0.21 -4.43 -7.07
N MET A 71 -0.73 -5.63 -7.32
CA MET A 71 -0.40 -6.40 -8.52
C MET A 71 -1.64 -6.75 -9.32
N GLU A 72 -1.53 -6.63 -10.63
CA GLU A 72 -2.57 -7.01 -11.56
C GLU A 72 -2.70 -8.52 -11.70
N LYS A 73 -3.93 -9.02 -11.78
CA LYS A 73 -4.22 -10.42 -12.08
C LYS A 73 -3.83 -10.76 -13.51
N ASN A 74 -2.95 -11.76 -13.65
CA ASN A 74 -2.49 -12.25 -14.95
C ASN A 74 -1.92 -11.14 -15.87
N GLY A 75 -1.36 -10.08 -15.28
CA GLY A 75 -0.85 -8.93 -15.99
C GLY A 75 0.52 -8.49 -15.48
N GLY A 76 1.16 -7.57 -16.19
CA GLY A 76 2.49 -7.06 -15.86
C GLY A 76 2.49 -5.73 -15.10
N ARG A 77 1.31 -5.13 -14.85
CA ARG A 77 1.23 -3.85 -14.15
C ARG A 77 1.35 -4.08 -12.64
N HIS A 78 2.41 -3.54 -12.05
CA HIS A 78 2.68 -3.63 -10.62
C HIS A 78 2.98 -2.25 -10.05
N PHE A 79 2.25 -1.88 -9.00
CA PHE A 79 2.43 -0.60 -8.33
C PHE A 79 3.09 -0.78 -6.96
N LEU A 80 4.02 0.12 -6.64
CA LEU A 80 4.63 0.24 -5.33
C LEU A 80 4.54 1.68 -4.87
N LEU A 81 3.69 1.93 -3.88
CA LEU A 81 3.65 3.21 -3.17
C LEU A 81 4.52 3.10 -1.91
N LYS A 82 5.42 4.08 -1.72
CA LYS A 82 6.30 4.18 -0.56
C LYS A 82 5.82 5.29 0.37
N VAL A 83 5.25 4.93 1.51
CA VAL A 83 4.81 5.86 2.56
C VAL A 83 5.90 5.97 3.63
N ARG A 84 6.54 7.13 3.75
CA ARG A 84 7.60 7.39 4.73
C ARG A 84 7.02 8.01 5.99
N ASN A 85 7.79 8.01 7.07
CA ASN A 85 7.42 8.66 8.33
C ASN A 85 6.91 10.11 8.12
N LYS A 86 7.62 10.93 7.34
CA LYS A 86 7.19 12.31 7.02
C LYS A 86 5.86 12.43 6.29
N ASP A 87 5.44 11.39 5.58
CA ASP A 87 4.17 11.38 4.86
C ASP A 87 3.03 11.08 5.85
N ILE A 88 3.27 10.22 6.86
CA ILE A 88 2.34 9.95 7.98
C ILE A 88 2.22 11.14 8.92
N MET A 89 3.32 11.82 9.24
CA MET A 89 3.30 13.01 10.10
C MET A 89 2.48 14.18 9.52
N LYS A 90 2.18 14.14 8.21
CA LYS A 90 1.30 15.10 7.53
C LYS A 90 -0.14 14.61 7.40
N ALA A 91 -0.43 13.38 7.82
CA ALA A 91 -1.77 12.83 7.79
C ALA A 91 -2.65 13.50 8.85
N SER A 92 -3.93 13.63 8.54
CA SER A 92 -4.94 14.07 9.50
C SER A 92 -5.38 12.91 10.38
N VAL A 93 -5.53 13.17 11.68
CA VAL A 93 -6.20 12.24 12.60
C VAL A 93 -7.68 12.16 12.19
N LEU A 94 -8.23 10.94 12.09
CA LEU A 94 -9.66 10.77 11.88
C LEU A 94 -10.39 11.15 13.17
N PRO A 95 -11.48 11.92 13.10
CA PRO A 95 -12.28 12.22 14.27
C PRO A 95 -12.86 10.93 14.86
N ASP A 96 -13.09 10.91 16.17
CA ASP A 96 -13.82 9.83 16.81
C ASP A 96 -15.20 9.69 16.14
N LEU A 97 -15.64 8.44 15.91
CA LEU A 97 -17.01 8.20 15.50
C LEU A 97 -17.92 8.66 16.64
N LYS A 98 -18.69 9.72 16.40
CA LYS A 98 -19.82 10.10 17.25
C LYS A 98 -21.01 9.17 17.02
#